data_AF-A0A662HQH7-F1
#
_entry.id   AF-A0A662HQH7-F1
#
_cell.length_a   1.000
_cell.length_b   1.000
_cell.length_c   1.000
_cell.angle_alpha   90.00
_cell.angle_beta   90.00
_cell.angle_gamma   90.00
#
_symmetry.space_group_name_H-M   'P 1'
#
loop_
_entity.id
_entity.type
_entity.pdbx_description
1 polymer ?
#
loop_
_entity_poly.entity_id
_entity_poly.type
_entity_poly.pdbx_seq_one_letter_code
_entity_poly.pdbx_strand_id
1 'polypeptide(L)'
;MGILEKIKRKLNNSSDTSLGKEKAVAKTIPAEVKKEKPKKRVLVKNIYAVNPPYAYVMIYVDEKGILRYSVLEPYLVPEEKMYYKEIKELILEEARIPITALRDYKKASEALSETIDKIAKEFKIKLQKESINKIKYYIIRDLVGYGKIDPMYRDPYVEDIVCDGYGIPVYVYHRDFEWMPTNVAFENPEELESFIRRLAFRAGRSITYARPIVEGPLPPEGFRAHLTLKEVSRRGSTFTIRKYSIE
;
A
#
# COMPACT_ATOMS: atom_id res chain seq x y z
N MET A 1 23.70 -26.54 -8.69
CA MET A 1 22.39 -27.20 -8.85
C MET A 1 21.33 -26.13 -9.00
N GLY A 2 20.71 -26.08 -10.18
CA GLY A 2 20.01 -24.90 -10.69
C GLY A 2 18.63 -24.62 -10.07
N ILE A 3 18.31 -23.34 -9.98
CA ILE A 3 17.05 -22.73 -9.52
C ILE A 3 15.81 -23.42 -10.15
N LEU A 4 15.92 -23.82 -11.41
CA LEU A 4 14.85 -24.48 -12.17
C LEU A 4 14.41 -25.85 -11.62
N GLU A 5 15.29 -26.57 -10.92
CA GLU A 5 15.02 -27.97 -10.54
C GLU A 5 14.24 -28.07 -9.22
N LYS A 6 14.40 -27.09 -8.33
CA LYS A 6 13.64 -27.00 -7.09
C LYS A 6 12.18 -26.58 -7.30
N ILE A 7 11.89 -25.82 -8.38
CA ILE A 7 10.56 -25.27 -8.69
C ILE A 7 9.65 -26.34 -9.31
N LYS A 8 10.18 -27.22 -10.18
CA LYS A 8 9.41 -28.32 -10.78
C LYS A 8 8.82 -29.29 -9.75
N ARG A 9 9.44 -29.43 -8.57
CA ARG A 9 9.05 -30.41 -7.56
C ARG A 9 7.83 -30.01 -6.72
N LYS A 10 7.48 -28.71 -6.66
CA LYS A 10 6.33 -28.19 -5.89
C LYS A 10 5.01 -28.21 -6.66
N LEU A 11 5.05 -28.16 -8.00
CA LEU A 11 3.85 -28.05 -8.85
C LEU A 11 3.13 -29.38 -9.12
N ASN A 12 3.75 -30.53 -8.81
CA ASN A 12 3.18 -31.85 -9.12
C ASN A 12 2.28 -32.45 -8.02
N ASN A 13 2.03 -31.78 -6.90
CA ASN A 13 1.39 -32.38 -5.72
C ASN A 13 -0.01 -31.81 -5.36
N SER A 14 -0.68 -31.10 -6.26
CA SER A 14 -2.02 -30.56 -5.96
C SER A 14 -2.99 -30.73 -7.13
N SER A 15 -3.39 -31.97 -7.41
CA SER A 15 -4.54 -32.27 -8.27
C SER A 15 -5.17 -33.61 -7.89
N ASP A 16 -6.13 -33.57 -6.97
CA ASP A 16 -7.30 -34.47 -6.88
C ASP A 16 -8.18 -33.88 -5.77
N THR A 17 -9.47 -33.59 -5.96
CA THR A 17 -10.55 -34.59 -5.95
C THR A 17 -11.85 -33.97 -6.49
N SER A 18 -12.73 -34.86 -6.94
CA SER A 18 -13.87 -34.80 -7.86
C SER A 18 -15.17 -34.11 -7.42
N LEU A 19 -15.98 -33.78 -8.43
CA LEU A 19 -17.36 -33.31 -8.37
C LEU A 19 -18.36 -34.45 -8.06
N GLY A 20 -19.31 -34.18 -7.16
CA GLY A 20 -20.54 -34.95 -6.97
C GLY A 20 -21.78 -34.08 -7.22
N LYS A 21 -22.71 -34.57 -8.04
CA LYS A 21 -23.99 -33.94 -8.40
C LYS A 21 -25.06 -34.31 -7.36
N GLU A 22 -25.89 -33.36 -6.95
CA GLU A 22 -27.24 -33.65 -6.46
C GLU A 22 -28.20 -32.50 -6.77
N LYS A 23 -29.38 -32.86 -7.29
CA LYS A 23 -30.49 -31.98 -7.67
C LYS A 23 -31.29 -31.62 -6.42
N ALA A 24 -31.65 -30.34 -6.25
CA ALA A 24 -32.64 -29.92 -5.27
C ALA A 24 -33.63 -28.90 -5.88
N VAL A 25 -34.86 -29.01 -5.43
CA VAL A 25 -36.10 -28.58 -6.06
C VAL A 25 -36.38 -27.08 -5.84
N ALA A 26 -36.84 -26.40 -6.88
CA ALA A 26 -37.24 -25.00 -6.84
C ALA A 26 -38.47 -24.81 -5.94
N LYS A 27 -38.32 -24.01 -4.88
CA LYS A 27 -39.42 -23.38 -4.15
C LYS A 27 -39.20 -21.87 -4.18
N THR A 28 -40.06 -21.20 -4.92
CA THR A 28 -40.22 -19.74 -4.99
C THR A 28 -40.68 -19.19 -3.63
N ILE A 29 -39.85 -18.34 -3.03
CA ILE A 29 -40.17 -17.50 -1.87
C ILE A 29 -40.44 -16.09 -2.43
N PRO A 30 -41.49 -15.37 -2.01
CA PRO A 30 -41.81 -14.05 -2.55
C PRO A 30 -40.72 -13.03 -2.20
N ALA A 31 -40.28 -12.26 -3.19
CA ALA A 31 -39.32 -11.17 -3.02
C ALA A 31 -40.00 -10.00 -2.28
N GLU A 32 -39.76 -9.88 -0.97
CA GLU A 32 -39.96 -8.61 -0.27
C GLU A 32 -38.92 -7.60 -0.80
N VAL A 33 -39.41 -6.64 -1.58
CA VAL A 33 -38.66 -5.47 -2.02
C VAL A 33 -38.29 -4.66 -0.78
N LYS A 34 -37.10 -4.90 -0.24
CA LYS A 34 -36.48 -4.02 0.75
C LYS A 34 -36.35 -2.64 0.13
N LYS A 35 -37.17 -1.69 0.62
CA LYS A 35 -37.09 -0.27 0.28
C LYS A 35 -35.64 0.19 0.42
N GLU A 36 -34.97 0.46 -0.70
CA GLU A 36 -33.63 1.03 -0.70
C GLU A 36 -33.68 2.39 0.01
N LYS A 37 -32.91 2.52 1.09
CA LYS A 37 -32.73 3.81 1.76
C LYS A 37 -32.13 4.79 0.74
N PRO A 38 -32.58 6.05 0.68
CA PRO A 38 -32.08 7.01 -0.30
C PRO A 38 -30.56 7.14 -0.13
N LYS A 39 -29.80 6.89 -1.20
CA LYS A 39 -28.34 7.05 -1.24
C LYS A 39 -28.00 8.46 -0.79
N LYS A 40 -27.43 8.61 0.40
CA LYS A 40 -26.99 9.90 0.92
C LYS A 40 -25.91 10.44 -0.01
N ARG A 41 -26.05 11.70 -0.42
CA ARG A 41 -25.19 12.32 -1.44
C ARG A 41 -23.81 12.58 -0.85
N VAL A 42 -22.80 11.87 -1.35
CA VAL A 42 -21.39 12.23 -1.13
C VAL A 42 -21.10 13.50 -1.91
N LEU A 43 -20.61 14.56 -1.24
CA LEU A 43 -20.25 15.81 -1.89
C LEU A 43 -18.74 15.83 -2.15
N VAL A 44 -18.34 15.65 -3.40
CA VAL A 44 -16.95 15.79 -3.83
C VAL A 44 -16.57 17.28 -3.81
N LYS A 45 -15.50 17.60 -3.09
CA LYS A 45 -14.95 18.96 -2.98
C LYS A 45 -13.80 19.18 -3.96
N ASN A 46 -12.90 18.21 -4.09
CA ASN A 46 -11.75 18.31 -4.98
C ASN A 46 -11.26 16.92 -5.41
N ILE A 47 -10.73 16.81 -6.64
CA ILE A 47 -10.02 15.61 -7.13
C ILE A 47 -8.81 16.08 -7.93
N TYR A 48 -7.63 15.59 -7.58
CA TYR A 48 -6.39 15.91 -8.28
C TYR A 48 -5.41 14.73 -8.30
N ALA A 49 -4.49 14.77 -9.25
CA ALA A 49 -3.48 13.73 -9.43
C ALA A 49 -2.27 13.99 -8.52
N VAL A 50 -1.75 12.94 -7.89
CA VAL A 50 -0.50 12.99 -7.11
C VAL A 50 0.59 12.08 -7.68
N ASN A 51 0.21 11.02 -8.41
CA ASN A 51 1.14 10.18 -9.16
C ASN A 51 0.44 9.58 -10.40
N PRO A 52 0.15 10.40 -11.43
CA PRO A 52 -0.58 9.93 -12.60
C PRO A 52 0.20 8.86 -13.39
N PRO A 53 -0.47 7.85 -13.97
CA PRO A 53 -1.91 7.62 -13.95
C PRO A 53 -2.40 6.77 -12.75
N TYR A 54 -1.56 6.53 -11.74
CA TYR A 54 -1.79 5.49 -10.71
C TYR A 54 -2.27 6.00 -9.36
N ALA A 55 -2.13 7.28 -9.02
CA ALA A 55 -2.63 7.78 -7.74
C ALA A 55 -3.26 9.15 -7.89
N TYR A 56 -4.50 9.24 -7.39
CA TYR A 56 -5.27 10.46 -7.26
C TYR A 56 -5.75 10.62 -5.83
N VAL A 57 -6.08 11.84 -5.46
CA VAL A 57 -6.67 12.19 -4.18
C VAL A 57 -8.06 12.73 -4.44
N MET A 58 -9.04 12.24 -3.68
CA MET A 58 -10.39 12.76 -3.65
C MET A 58 -10.71 13.28 -2.26
N ILE A 59 -11.04 14.57 -2.18
CA ILE A 59 -11.52 15.22 -0.97
C ILE A 59 -13.03 15.33 -1.08
N TYR A 60 -13.75 14.78 -0.10
CA TYR A 60 -15.21 14.73 -0.12
C TYR A 60 -15.80 14.76 1.28
N VAL A 61 -17.08 15.11 1.36
CA VAL A 61 -17.86 15.03 2.59
C VAL A 61 -18.64 13.72 2.59
N ASP A 62 -18.42 12.90 3.62
CA ASP A 62 -19.11 11.62 3.78
C ASP A 62 -20.57 11.79 4.24
N GLU A 63 -21.29 10.66 4.37
CA GLU A 63 -22.70 10.66 4.78
C GLU A 63 -22.96 11.23 6.19
N LYS A 64 -21.91 11.41 7.00
CA LYS A 64 -21.97 11.96 8.35
C LYS A 64 -21.59 13.45 8.38
N GLY A 65 -21.32 14.06 7.22
CA GLY A 65 -20.85 15.44 7.15
C GLY A 65 -19.36 15.60 7.45
N ILE A 66 -18.60 14.50 7.55
CA ILE A 66 -17.17 14.53 7.88
C ILE A 66 -16.37 14.67 6.59
N LEU A 67 -15.42 15.59 6.57
CA LEU A 67 -14.49 15.75 5.46
C LEU A 67 -13.48 14.60 5.45
N ARG A 68 -13.29 13.98 4.27
CA ARG A 68 -12.47 12.79 4.06
C ARG A 68 -11.42 13.05 2.99
N TYR A 69 -10.25 12.48 3.21
CA TYR A 69 -9.18 12.40 2.23
C TYR A 69 -9.11 10.95 1.72
N SER A 70 -9.43 10.69 0.45
CA SER A 70 -9.35 9.35 -0.12
C SER A 70 -8.26 9.25 -1.17
N VAL A 71 -7.31 8.36 -0.91
CA VAL A 71 -6.33 7.89 -1.87
C VAL A 71 -7.02 6.93 -2.83
N LEU A 72 -6.94 7.25 -4.13
CA LEU A 72 -7.49 6.45 -5.22
C LEU A 72 -6.33 5.84 -6.02
N GLU A 73 -6.16 4.52 -5.89
CA GLU A 73 -5.16 3.72 -6.60
C GLU A 73 -5.84 2.65 -7.46
N PRO A 74 -5.18 2.11 -8.51
CA PRO A 74 -5.69 1.03 -9.32
C PRO A 74 -6.09 -0.18 -8.49
N TYR A 75 -7.33 -0.64 -8.65
CA TYR A 75 -7.73 -1.89 -8.03
C TYR A 75 -7.00 -3.07 -8.66
N LEU A 76 -6.38 -3.90 -7.82
CA LEU A 76 -5.85 -5.21 -8.22
C LEU A 76 -6.94 -6.27 -8.08
N VAL A 77 -7.30 -6.91 -9.19
CA VAL A 77 -8.19 -8.08 -9.17
C VAL A 77 -7.51 -9.27 -8.47
N PRO A 78 -8.24 -10.31 -8.01
CA PRO A 78 -7.65 -11.41 -7.24
C PRO A 78 -6.44 -12.07 -7.92
N GLU A 79 -6.50 -12.27 -9.23
CA GLU A 79 -5.38 -12.80 -10.03
C GLU A 79 -4.17 -11.84 -10.04
N GLU A 80 -4.38 -10.54 -10.27
CA GLU A 80 -3.32 -9.51 -10.19
C GLU A 80 -2.70 -9.46 -8.79
N LYS A 81 -3.49 -9.62 -7.73
CA LYS A 81 -3.01 -9.67 -6.33
C LYS A 81 -2.14 -10.88 -6.06
N MET A 82 -2.48 -12.04 -6.62
CA MET A 82 -1.68 -13.26 -6.52
C MET A 82 -0.30 -13.04 -7.16
N TYR A 83 -0.27 -12.58 -8.41
CA TYR A 83 0.99 -12.29 -9.11
C TYR A 83 1.80 -11.19 -8.43
N TYR A 84 1.16 -10.14 -7.92
CA TYR A 84 1.84 -9.11 -7.13
C TYR A 84 2.57 -9.71 -5.93
N LYS A 85 1.94 -10.62 -5.17
CA LYS A 85 2.56 -11.28 -4.01
C LYS A 85 3.73 -12.16 -4.45
N GLU A 86 3.54 -13.01 -5.44
CA GLU A 86 4.59 -13.91 -5.95
C GLU A 86 5.81 -13.15 -6.45
N ILE A 87 5.61 -12.13 -7.31
CA ILE A 87 6.72 -11.33 -7.84
C ILE A 87 7.42 -10.57 -6.70
N LYS A 88 6.67 -10.04 -5.74
CA LYS A 88 7.24 -9.34 -4.58
C LYS A 88 8.10 -10.28 -3.72
N GLU A 89 7.63 -11.49 -3.45
CA GLU A 89 8.37 -12.51 -2.71
C GLU A 89 9.66 -12.90 -3.44
N LEU A 90 9.59 -13.18 -4.75
CA LEU A 90 10.75 -13.47 -5.58
C LEU A 90 11.79 -12.35 -5.55
N ILE A 91 11.35 -11.09 -5.65
CA ILE A 91 12.23 -9.93 -5.56
C ILE A 91 12.89 -9.86 -4.19
N LEU A 92 12.16 -10.10 -3.10
CA LEU A 92 12.71 -10.05 -1.75
C LEU A 92 13.68 -11.20 -1.44
N GLU A 93 13.48 -12.37 -2.06
CA GLU A 93 14.37 -13.53 -1.94
C GLU A 93 15.66 -13.38 -2.76
N GLU A 94 15.53 -12.93 -4.02
CA GLU A 94 16.63 -12.82 -4.96
C GLU A 94 17.47 -11.58 -4.70
N ALA A 95 16.82 -10.46 -4.40
CA ALA A 95 17.50 -9.19 -4.34
C ALA A 95 18.09 -8.95 -2.95
N ARG A 96 19.42 -9.07 -2.89
CA ARG A 96 20.24 -8.18 -2.05
C ARG A 96 20.08 -6.75 -2.60
N ILE A 97 18.88 -6.15 -2.57
CA ILE A 97 18.69 -4.76 -3.00
C ILE A 97 19.69 -3.95 -2.18
N PRO A 98 20.74 -3.38 -2.79
CA PRO A 98 21.65 -2.53 -2.07
C PRO A 98 20.78 -1.39 -1.59
N ILE A 99 20.62 -1.27 -0.29
CA ILE A 99 19.82 -0.22 0.33
C ILE A 99 20.30 1.16 -0.13
N THR A 100 21.56 1.27 -0.51
CA THR A 100 22.17 2.45 -1.13
C THR A 100 21.48 2.88 -2.44
N ALA A 101 20.83 1.97 -3.16
CA ALA A 101 19.99 2.29 -4.32
C ALA A 101 18.70 3.03 -3.93
N LEU A 102 18.20 2.90 -2.69
CA LEU A 102 17.01 3.62 -2.21
C LEU A 102 17.21 5.14 -2.09
N ARG A 103 18.45 5.64 -2.21
CA ARG A 103 18.73 7.09 -2.22
C ARG A 103 18.35 7.75 -3.54
N ASP A 104 18.42 7.02 -4.65
CA ASP A 104 18.05 7.52 -5.98
C ASP A 104 16.75 6.83 -6.43
N TYR A 105 15.62 7.44 -6.06
CA TYR A 105 14.29 6.92 -6.34
C TYR A 105 14.13 6.55 -7.82
N LYS A 106 14.63 7.41 -8.72
CA LYS A 106 14.48 7.24 -10.17
C LYS A 106 15.23 5.98 -10.63
N LYS A 107 16.54 5.88 -10.34
CA LYS A 107 17.32 4.70 -10.74
C LYS A 107 16.80 3.41 -10.12
N ALA A 108 16.40 3.44 -8.85
CA ALA A 108 15.83 2.27 -8.19
C ALA A 108 14.51 1.85 -8.83
N SER A 109 13.63 2.80 -9.18
CA SER A 109 12.37 2.51 -9.85
C SER A 109 12.56 1.91 -11.25
N GLU A 110 13.52 2.42 -12.02
CA GLU A 110 13.86 1.91 -13.36
C GLU A 110 14.41 0.47 -13.28
N ALA A 111 15.42 0.23 -12.43
CA ALA A 111 16.01 -1.09 -12.25
C ALA A 111 14.99 -2.13 -11.76
N LEU A 112 14.09 -1.73 -10.85
CA LEU A 112 13.04 -2.60 -10.34
C LEU A 112 11.99 -2.90 -11.41
N SER A 113 11.61 -1.91 -12.23
CA SER A 113 10.70 -2.12 -13.36
C SER A 113 11.27 -3.14 -14.35
N GLU A 114 12.55 -3.04 -14.71
CA GLU A 114 13.20 -4.00 -15.61
C GLU A 114 13.25 -5.41 -15.01
N THR A 115 13.50 -5.52 -13.71
CA THR A 115 13.51 -6.79 -12.99
C THR A 115 12.13 -7.44 -13.02
N ILE A 116 11.07 -6.66 -12.80
CA ILE A 116 9.68 -7.15 -12.88
C ILE A 116 9.36 -7.63 -14.30
N ASP A 117 9.81 -6.92 -15.34
CA ASP A 117 9.61 -7.34 -16.74
C ASP A 117 10.31 -8.67 -17.06
N LYS A 118 11.51 -8.89 -16.51
CA LYS A 118 12.24 -10.16 -16.67
C LYS A 118 11.49 -11.31 -15.99
N ILE A 119 11.09 -11.12 -14.73
CA ILE A 119 10.31 -12.13 -13.98
C ILE A 119 9.01 -12.45 -14.72
N ALA A 120 8.27 -11.43 -15.18
CA ALA A 120 7.01 -11.65 -15.90
C ALA A 120 7.19 -12.50 -17.17
N LYS A 121 8.30 -12.28 -17.91
CA LYS A 121 8.63 -13.06 -19.11
C LYS A 121 9.06 -14.49 -18.78
N GLU A 122 9.93 -14.68 -17.80
CA GLU A 122 10.47 -15.99 -17.43
C GLU A 122 9.39 -16.93 -16.87
N PHE A 123 8.52 -16.40 -16.02
CA PHE A 123 7.40 -17.16 -15.43
C PHE A 123 6.19 -17.26 -16.36
N LYS A 124 6.28 -16.74 -17.59
CA LYS A 124 5.21 -16.75 -18.61
C LYS A 124 3.87 -16.27 -18.05
N ILE A 125 3.91 -15.20 -17.26
CA ILE A 125 2.73 -14.60 -16.64
C ILE A 125 1.77 -14.16 -17.74
N LYS A 126 0.55 -14.70 -17.74
CA LYS A 126 -0.47 -14.45 -18.77
C LYS A 126 -1.33 -13.23 -18.45
N LEU A 127 -0.69 -12.12 -18.09
CA LEU A 127 -1.38 -10.86 -17.80
C LEU A 127 -1.29 -9.88 -18.97
N GLN A 128 -2.31 -9.03 -19.09
CA GLN A 128 -2.27 -7.88 -20.00
C GLN A 128 -1.22 -6.87 -19.54
N LYS A 129 -0.74 -6.04 -20.48
CA LYS A 129 0.29 -5.03 -20.20
C LYS A 129 -0.15 -4.05 -19.10
N GLU A 130 -1.43 -3.68 -19.10
CA GLU A 130 -2.06 -2.82 -18.10
C GLU A 130 -1.98 -3.44 -16.70
N SER A 131 -2.28 -4.74 -16.58
CA SER A 131 -2.17 -5.48 -15.32
C SER A 131 -0.73 -5.54 -14.80
N ILE A 132 0.24 -5.79 -15.70
CA ILE A 132 1.66 -5.75 -15.34
C ILE A 132 2.05 -4.35 -14.85
N ASN A 133 1.59 -3.28 -15.51
CA ASN A 133 1.86 -1.91 -15.10
C ASN A 133 1.27 -1.56 -13.73
N LYS A 134 0.06 -2.04 -13.41
CA LYS A 134 -0.50 -1.90 -12.05
C LYS A 134 0.37 -2.62 -11.01
N ILE A 135 0.78 -3.85 -11.30
CA ILE A 135 1.64 -4.62 -10.39
C ILE A 135 2.98 -3.90 -10.18
N LYS A 136 3.60 -3.39 -11.26
CA LYS A 136 4.81 -2.57 -11.18
C LYS A 136 4.63 -1.37 -10.28
N TYR A 137 3.53 -0.64 -10.45
CA TYR A 137 3.20 0.50 -9.59
C TYR A 137 3.21 0.08 -8.12
N TYR A 138 2.49 -0.98 -7.74
CA TYR A 138 2.44 -1.44 -6.35
C TYR A 138 3.79 -1.90 -5.80
N ILE A 139 4.58 -2.65 -6.60
CA ILE A 139 5.90 -3.13 -6.16
C ILE A 139 6.87 -1.96 -5.97
N ILE A 140 6.91 -1.01 -6.92
CA ILE A 140 7.76 0.18 -6.82
C ILE A 140 7.32 1.04 -5.64
N ARG A 141 6.02 1.29 -5.48
CA ARG A 141 5.44 2.04 -4.36
C ARG A 141 5.84 1.43 -3.01
N ASP A 142 5.83 0.11 -2.89
CA ASP A 142 6.07 -0.57 -1.63
C ASP A 142 7.54 -0.77 -1.28
N LEU A 143 8.39 -1.01 -2.27
CA LEU A 143 9.82 -1.27 -2.06
C LEU A 143 10.67 0.02 -2.14
N VAL A 144 10.38 0.88 -3.12
CA VAL A 144 11.12 2.12 -3.40
C VAL A 144 10.38 3.36 -2.92
N GLY A 145 9.05 3.38 -2.96
CA GLY A 145 8.23 4.44 -2.38
C GLY A 145 8.01 4.33 -0.88
N TYR A 146 7.03 5.07 -0.40
CA TYR A 146 6.61 5.12 0.99
C TYR A 146 5.44 4.16 1.31
N GLY A 147 5.25 3.11 0.51
CA GLY A 147 4.18 2.13 0.71
C GLY A 147 2.79 2.74 0.65
N LYS A 148 1.90 2.33 1.57
CA LYS A 148 0.50 2.80 1.62
C LYS A 148 0.37 4.33 1.76
N ILE A 149 1.37 5.01 2.30
CA ILE A 149 1.33 6.48 2.45
C ILE A 149 1.98 7.23 1.30
N ASP A 150 2.53 6.54 0.29
CA ASP A 150 3.24 7.16 -0.83
C ASP A 150 2.43 8.26 -1.55
N PRO A 151 1.10 8.10 -1.79
CA PRO A 151 0.30 9.17 -2.36
C PRO A 151 0.24 10.43 -1.47
N MET A 152 0.06 10.28 -0.17
CA MET A 152 0.05 11.39 0.80
C MET A 152 1.44 12.05 0.93
N TYR A 153 2.49 11.23 0.87
CA TYR A 153 3.87 11.70 0.90
C TYR A 153 4.19 12.59 -0.30
N ARG A 154 3.69 12.23 -1.49
CA ARG A 154 3.87 13.02 -2.74
C ARG A 154 2.97 14.24 -2.85
N ASP A 155 1.86 14.26 -2.13
CA ASP A 155 0.85 15.31 -2.25
C ASP A 155 1.38 16.69 -1.78
N PRO A 156 1.56 17.69 -2.67
CA PRO A 156 2.15 18.97 -2.28
C PRO A 156 1.29 19.77 -1.29
N TYR A 157 0.00 19.45 -1.16
CA TYR A 157 -0.92 20.16 -0.27
C TYR A 157 -0.98 19.55 1.15
N VAL A 158 -0.38 18.39 1.37
CA VAL A 158 -0.32 17.74 2.69
C VAL A 158 0.92 18.23 3.45
N GLU A 159 0.71 18.72 4.67
CA GLU A 159 1.79 19.22 5.54
C GLU A 159 2.16 18.23 6.64
N ASP A 160 1.19 17.53 7.24
CA ASP A 160 1.42 16.49 8.25
C ASP A 160 0.73 15.18 7.84
N ILE A 161 1.40 14.05 8.08
CA ILE A 161 0.86 12.69 7.94
C ILE A 161 1.04 11.99 9.28
N VAL A 162 -0.06 11.54 9.90
CA VAL A 162 -0.07 11.01 11.27
C VAL A 162 -0.74 9.64 11.31
N CYS A 163 -0.10 8.69 11.97
CA CYS A 163 -0.67 7.38 12.27
C CYS A 163 -0.56 7.10 13.77
N ASP A 164 -1.72 7.00 14.43
CA ASP A 164 -1.83 6.82 15.88
C ASP A 164 -1.90 5.34 16.32
N GLY A 165 -1.70 4.40 15.40
CA GLY A 165 -1.72 2.97 15.69
C GLY A 165 -2.34 2.14 14.56
N TYR A 166 -2.35 0.81 14.75
CA TYR A 166 -2.97 -0.13 13.83
C TYR A 166 -4.51 -0.11 13.97
N GLY A 167 -5.23 -0.43 12.91
CA GLY A 167 -6.70 -0.35 12.84
C GLY A 167 -7.26 1.08 12.87
N ILE A 168 -6.40 2.09 12.99
CA ILE A 168 -6.78 3.52 12.99
C ILE A 168 -6.42 4.10 11.62
N PRO A 169 -7.34 4.85 10.98
CA PRO A 169 -7.00 5.58 9.76
C PRO A 169 -5.80 6.49 9.95
N VAL A 170 -4.93 6.56 8.95
CA VAL A 170 -3.92 7.63 8.86
C VAL A 170 -4.67 8.95 8.70
N TYR A 171 -4.22 9.98 9.40
CA TYR A 171 -4.71 11.34 9.29
C TYR A 171 -3.72 12.19 8.49
N VAL A 172 -4.27 13.15 7.76
CA VAL A 172 -3.47 14.17 7.08
C VAL A 172 -3.93 15.56 7.53
N TYR A 173 -2.97 16.48 7.66
CA TYR A 173 -3.26 17.90 7.66
C TYR A 173 -3.04 18.44 6.25
N HIS A 174 -4.11 18.89 5.61
CA HIS A 174 -4.09 19.46 4.27
C HIS A 174 -4.19 20.98 4.36
N ARG A 175 -3.39 21.72 3.57
CA ARG A 175 -3.30 23.19 3.59
C ARG A 175 -4.67 23.88 3.52
N ASP A 176 -5.53 23.45 2.58
CA ASP A 176 -6.85 24.07 2.36
C ASP A 176 -8.00 23.45 3.17
N PHE A 177 -7.81 22.26 3.74
CA PHE A 177 -8.89 21.42 4.28
C PHE A 177 -8.64 20.90 5.70
N GLU A 178 -7.51 21.30 6.30
CA GLU A 178 -7.07 20.94 7.64
C GLU A 178 -7.02 19.41 7.88
N TRP A 179 -7.35 18.97 9.09
CA TRP A 179 -7.28 17.57 9.50
C TRP A 179 -8.38 16.72 8.88
N MET A 180 -7.99 15.66 8.16
CA MET A 180 -8.92 14.69 7.59
C MET A 180 -8.47 13.26 7.88
N PRO A 181 -9.38 12.36 8.30
CA PRO A 181 -9.13 10.93 8.29
C PRO A 181 -9.09 10.42 6.85
N THR A 182 -8.17 9.50 6.59
CA THR A 182 -7.99 8.92 5.27
C THR A 182 -8.68 7.56 5.13
N ASN A 183 -8.69 6.99 3.92
CA ASN A 183 -9.06 5.59 3.68
C ASN A 183 -7.88 4.61 3.89
N VAL A 184 -6.69 5.12 4.22
CA VAL A 184 -5.49 4.31 4.42
C VAL A 184 -5.35 3.95 5.89
N ALA A 185 -5.20 2.66 6.18
CA ALA A 185 -4.92 2.15 7.51
C ALA A 185 -3.94 0.97 7.46
N PHE A 186 -3.22 0.76 8.55
CA PHE A 186 -2.44 -0.45 8.80
C PHE A 186 -3.31 -1.43 9.57
N GLU A 187 -3.52 -2.62 9.04
CA GLU A 187 -4.57 -3.51 9.56
C GLU A 187 -4.13 -4.24 10.82
N ASN A 188 -2.84 -4.59 10.90
CA ASN A 188 -2.27 -5.35 12.00
C ASN A 188 -1.00 -4.69 12.56
N PRO A 189 -0.63 -5.00 13.82
CA PRO A 189 0.55 -4.44 14.46
C PRO A 189 1.86 -4.72 13.70
N GLU A 190 2.00 -5.91 13.13
CA GLU A 190 3.22 -6.36 12.45
C GLU A 190 3.48 -5.56 11.17
N GLU A 191 2.42 -5.25 10.41
CA GLU A 191 2.48 -4.42 9.21
C GLU A 191 2.98 -3.01 9.55
N LEU A 192 2.41 -2.40 10.60
CA LEU A 192 2.79 -1.06 11.04
C LEU A 192 4.21 -1.02 11.61
N GLU A 193 4.59 -2.02 12.41
CA GLU A 193 5.93 -2.10 12.98
C GLU A 193 7.00 -2.28 11.88
N SER A 194 6.74 -3.17 10.90
CA SER A 194 7.60 -3.36 9.73
C SER A 194 7.74 -2.08 8.91
N PHE A 195 6.63 -1.35 8.73
CA PHE A 195 6.63 -0.06 8.05
C PHE A 195 7.48 0.99 8.77
N ILE A 196 7.33 1.11 10.09
CA ILE A 196 8.10 2.05 10.92
C ILE A 196 9.60 1.72 10.89
N ARG A 197 9.97 0.44 10.98
CA ARG A 197 11.37 0.00 10.85
C ARG A 197 11.97 0.40 9.51
N ARG A 198 11.20 0.27 8.42
CA ARG A 198 11.61 0.71 7.08
C ARG A 198 11.78 2.23 7.00
N LEU A 199 10.88 3.01 7.61
CA LEU A 199 11.02 4.47 7.67
C LEU A 199 12.27 4.90 8.46
N ALA A 200 12.49 4.31 9.64
CA ALA A 200 13.66 4.61 10.47
C ALA A 200 14.95 4.36 9.68
N PHE A 201 14.98 3.23 8.98
CA PHE A 201 16.10 2.84 8.16
C PHE A 201 16.35 3.79 6.97
N ARG A 202 15.28 4.25 6.30
CA ARG A 202 15.38 5.30 5.27
C ARG A 202 15.90 6.62 5.81
N ALA A 203 15.56 6.96 7.05
CA ALA A 203 16.10 8.13 7.75
C ALA A 203 17.57 7.96 8.19
N GLY A 204 18.21 6.83 7.85
CA GLY A 204 19.58 6.52 8.27
C GLY A 204 19.70 6.18 9.76
N ARG A 205 18.60 5.78 10.40
CA ARG A 205 18.52 5.46 11.83
C ARG A 205 18.10 4.00 12.00
N SER A 206 18.30 3.45 13.20
CA SER A 206 17.78 2.14 13.58
C SER A 206 16.85 2.30 14.78
N ILE A 207 15.65 1.72 14.69
CA ILE A 207 14.68 1.67 15.77
C ILE A 207 14.67 0.26 16.37
N THR A 208 14.83 0.14 17.67
CA THR A 208 14.91 -1.13 18.38
C THR A 208 14.05 -1.09 19.64
N TYR A 209 13.77 -2.23 20.25
CA TYR A 209 13.02 -2.25 21.51
C TYR A 209 13.75 -1.52 22.66
N ALA A 210 15.09 -1.47 22.61
CA ALA A 210 15.90 -0.69 23.56
C ALA A 210 15.94 0.82 23.23
N ARG A 211 15.67 1.19 21.97
CA ARG A 211 15.59 2.59 21.49
C ARG A 211 14.31 2.74 20.66
N PRO A 212 13.13 2.78 21.31
CA PRO A 212 11.84 2.69 20.65
C PRO A 212 11.36 4.01 20.06
N ILE A 213 12.16 5.08 20.14
CA ILE A 213 11.86 6.41 19.58
C ILE A 213 12.99 6.79 18.61
N VAL A 214 12.62 7.22 17.41
CA VAL A 214 13.56 7.69 16.38
C VAL A 214 13.02 8.95 15.73
N GLU A 215 13.91 9.93 15.56
CA GLU A 215 13.66 11.12 14.78
C GLU A 215 14.70 11.26 13.67
N GLY A 216 14.26 11.72 12.50
CA GLY A 216 15.18 12.02 11.40
C GLY A 216 14.52 12.49 10.11
N PRO A 217 15.30 13.08 9.19
CA PRO A 217 14.82 13.49 7.88
C PRO A 217 14.64 12.27 6.96
N LEU A 218 13.59 12.29 6.16
CA LEU A 218 13.29 11.29 5.14
C LEU A 218 13.76 11.78 3.75
N PRO A 219 14.60 11.03 3.03
CA PRO A 219 15.03 11.39 1.68
C PRO A 219 13.92 11.20 0.63
N PRO A 220 13.93 11.92 -0.52
CA PRO A 220 14.88 12.96 -0.89
C PRO A 220 14.54 14.33 -0.30
N GLU A 221 13.27 14.59 0.00
CA GLU A 221 12.77 15.94 0.37
C GLU A 221 13.20 16.44 1.75
N GLY A 222 13.68 15.55 2.62
CA GLY A 222 14.15 15.91 3.97
C GLY A 222 13.02 16.08 4.99
N PHE A 223 11.80 15.62 4.70
CA PHE A 223 10.65 15.68 5.61
C PHE A 223 10.97 15.03 6.95
N ARG A 224 10.53 15.62 8.05
CA ARG A 224 10.90 15.15 9.40
C ARG A 224 9.95 14.04 9.82
N ALA A 225 10.51 12.87 10.12
CA ALA A 225 9.77 11.77 10.71
C ALA A 225 10.05 11.66 12.21
N HIS A 226 8.99 11.49 13.00
CA HIS A 226 9.03 11.04 14.38
C HIS A 226 8.35 9.68 14.45
N LEU A 227 9.08 8.68 14.92
CA LEU A 227 8.69 7.27 14.87
C LEU A 227 8.72 6.68 16.28
N THR A 228 7.68 5.96 16.68
CA THR A 228 7.64 5.27 17.96
C THR A 228 7.20 3.82 17.82
N LEU A 229 7.80 2.93 18.62
CA LEU A 229 7.32 1.56 18.76
C LEU A 229 6.31 1.44 19.92
N LYS A 230 5.55 0.35 19.92
CA LYS A 230 4.52 0.03 20.92
C LYS A 230 5.02 0.05 22.38
N GLU A 231 6.31 -0.11 22.63
CA GLU A 231 6.89 -0.09 23.98
C GLU A 231 6.69 1.26 24.70
N VAL A 232 6.50 2.34 23.94
CA VAL A 232 6.30 3.70 24.47
C VAL A 232 4.95 4.32 24.07
N SER A 233 4.06 3.53 23.45
CA SER A 233 2.75 4.01 22.97
C SER A 233 1.63 3.03 23.31
N ARG A 234 0.57 3.54 23.95
CA ARG A 234 -0.56 2.73 24.42
C ARG A 234 -1.37 2.07 23.30
N ARG A 235 -1.39 2.66 22.10
CA ARG A 235 -2.25 2.21 20.98
C ARG A 235 -1.46 1.45 19.90
N GLY A 236 -0.23 1.05 20.22
CA GLY A 236 0.72 0.45 19.28
C GLY A 236 1.69 1.47 18.71
N SER A 237 2.57 1.00 17.83
CA SER A 237 3.59 1.84 17.19
C SER A 237 2.94 3.01 16.41
N THR A 238 3.58 4.17 16.40
CA THR A 238 3.05 5.38 15.74
C THR A 238 4.10 6.04 14.85
N PHE A 239 3.64 6.85 13.90
CA PHE A 239 4.52 7.75 13.17
C PHE A 239 3.86 9.08 12.87
N THR A 240 4.69 10.12 12.81
CA THR A 240 4.34 11.45 12.34
C THR A 240 5.37 11.86 11.31
N ILE A 241 4.93 12.27 10.13
CA ILE A 241 5.79 12.85 9.09
C ILE A 241 5.34 14.28 8.88
N ARG A 242 6.24 15.22 9.15
CA ARG A 242 6.05 16.65 8.90
C ARG A 242 6.80 17.07 7.66
N LYS A 243 6.05 17.57 6.69
CA LYS A 243 6.54 18.09 5.42
C LYS A 243 6.85 19.56 5.56
N TYR A 244 7.81 20.05 4.78
CA TYR A 244 8.02 21.48 4.68
C TYR A 244 6.98 22.05 3.73
N SER A 245 6.32 23.13 4.14
CA SER A 245 5.47 23.88 3.24
C SER A 245 6.37 24.49 2.17
N ILE A 246 6.18 24.10 0.92
CA ILE A 246 6.76 24.83 -0.21
C ILE A 246 5.85 26.04 -0.39
N GLU A 247 6.39 27.22 -0.10
CA GLU A 247 5.77 28.52 -0.41
C GLU A 247 5.58 28.69 -1.92
#